data_AF-A0A1M5Q5W2-F1
#
_entry.id   AF-A0A1M5Q5W2-F1
#
_cell.length_a   1.000
_cell.length_b   1.000
_cell.length_c   1.000
_cell.angle_alpha   90.00
_cell.angle_beta   90.00
_cell.angle_gamma   90.00
#
_symmetry.space_group_name_H-M   'P 1'
#
loop_
_entity.id
_entity.type
_entity.pdbx_description
1 polymer ?
#
loop_
_entity_poly.entity_id
_entity_poly.type
_entity_poly.pdbx_seq_one_letter_code
_entity_poly.pdbx_strand_id
1 'polypeptide(L)'
;MPLPLIWLGAGLASAYAGGALAKNARSHSVVDNYPGESQHRVTPVDGCVVCCGIYGVFEHTGIWCDDHIIELHGNGLVKAVGPTRFLHQRSGSEIYVACDDNYMPLVAPECDTRAVNQVFQYIEYDPISNNCHRFSLRSVTGVDQECVSFYEFNQKLSKHFKQNIRWQPIQLR
;
A
#
# COMPACT_ATOMS: atom_id res chain seq x y z
N MET A 1 54.15 -1.47 -4.85
CA MET A 1 52.90 -0.68 -4.95
C MET A 1 51.71 -1.65 -5.02
N PRO A 2 51.10 -2.06 -3.89
CA PRO A 2 50.07 -3.10 -3.86
C PRO A 2 48.65 -2.52 -4.00
N LEU A 3 48.45 -1.56 -4.91
CA LEU A 3 47.18 -0.83 -5.03
C LEU A 3 46.03 -1.50 -5.82
N PRO A 4 46.19 -2.56 -6.65
CA PRO A 4 45.05 -3.08 -7.43
C PRO A 4 44.17 -4.11 -6.69
N LEU A 5 44.69 -4.85 -5.71
CA LEU A 5 43.97 -5.97 -5.07
C LEU A 5 42.97 -5.53 -4.00
N ILE A 6 43.25 -4.43 -3.29
CA ILE A 6 42.38 -3.93 -2.21
C ILE A 6 41.04 -3.41 -2.78
N TRP A 7 41.07 -2.72 -3.91
CA TRP A 7 39.85 -2.20 -4.57
C TRP A 7 38.97 -3.31 -5.16
N LEU A 8 39.59 -4.37 -5.69
CA LEU A 8 38.88 -5.56 -6.17
C LEU A 8 38.17 -6.30 -5.01
N GLY A 9 38.84 -6.44 -3.86
CA GLY A 9 38.24 -7.01 -2.66
C GLY A 9 37.07 -6.20 -2.11
N ALA A 10 37.21 -4.87 -2.07
CA ALA A 10 36.14 -3.97 -1.63
C ALA A 10 34.92 -4.00 -2.57
N GLY A 11 35.14 -4.07 -3.89
CA GLY A 11 34.07 -4.20 -4.88
C GLY A 11 33.30 -5.51 -4.77
N LEU A 12 34.01 -6.64 -4.62
CA LEU A 12 33.38 -7.95 -4.46
C LEU A 12 32.60 -8.07 -3.14
N ALA A 13 33.15 -7.54 -2.04
CA ALA A 13 32.45 -7.50 -0.75
C ALA A 13 31.17 -6.64 -0.82
N SER A 14 31.22 -5.49 -1.48
CA SER A 14 30.06 -4.61 -1.66
C SER A 14 28.97 -5.26 -2.51
N ALA A 15 29.34 -5.94 -3.60
CA ALA A 15 28.40 -6.66 -4.45
C ALA A 15 27.76 -7.85 -3.71
N TYR A 16 28.55 -8.60 -2.94
CA TYR A 16 28.05 -9.72 -2.13
C TYR A 16 27.11 -9.24 -1.02
N ALA A 17 27.50 -8.19 -0.29
CA ALA A 17 26.66 -7.58 0.75
C ALA A 17 25.35 -7.04 0.16
N GLY A 18 25.40 -6.37 -0.99
CA GLY A 18 24.21 -5.92 -1.70
C GLY A 18 23.29 -7.08 -2.12
N GLY A 19 23.87 -8.16 -2.66
CA GLY A 19 23.12 -9.36 -3.03
C GLY A 19 22.50 -10.10 -1.83
N ALA A 20 23.21 -10.17 -0.70
CA ALA A 20 22.72 -10.79 0.53
C ALA A 20 21.60 -9.96 1.18
N LEU A 21 21.74 -8.63 1.23
CA LEU A 21 20.71 -7.71 1.70
C LEU A 21 19.44 -7.81 0.84
N ALA A 22 19.58 -7.83 -0.49
CA ALA A 22 18.45 -7.98 -1.41
C ALA A 22 17.74 -9.33 -1.26
N LYS A 23 18.49 -10.43 -1.04
CA LYS A 23 17.91 -11.76 -0.79
C LYS A 23 17.20 -11.85 0.55
N ASN A 24 17.78 -11.30 1.62
CA ASN A 24 17.15 -11.28 2.94
C ASN A 24 15.88 -10.41 2.96
N ALA A 25 15.89 -9.27 2.27
CA ALA A 25 14.70 -8.43 2.12
C ALA A 25 13.55 -9.17 1.42
N ARG A 26 13.86 -10.00 0.41
CA ARG A 26 12.87 -10.84 -0.29
C ARG A 26 12.35 -12.01 0.56
N SER A 27 13.20 -12.61 1.40
CA SER A 27 12.82 -13.71 2.30
C SER A 27 11.87 -13.28 3.44
N HIS A 28 11.74 -11.98 3.70
CA HIS A 28 10.82 -11.38 4.68
C HIS A 28 9.68 -10.59 4.02
N SER A 29 9.39 -10.85 2.74
CA SER A 29 8.28 -10.18 2.06
C SER A 29 6.95 -10.64 2.64
N VAL A 30 6.23 -9.70 3.25
CA VAL A 30 4.84 -9.87 3.70
C VAL A 30 3.83 -9.68 2.57
N VAL A 31 4.31 -9.43 1.36
CA VAL A 31 3.53 -9.25 0.15
C VAL A 31 3.90 -10.36 -0.82
N ASP A 32 2.92 -11.16 -1.22
CA ASP A 32 3.09 -12.24 -2.19
C ASP A 32 3.01 -11.70 -3.63
N ASN A 33 2.13 -10.72 -3.87
CA ASN A 33 1.98 -10.03 -5.15
C ASN A 33 1.84 -8.52 -4.91
N TYR A 34 2.75 -7.73 -5.47
CA TYR A 34 2.62 -6.28 -5.51
C TYR A 34 1.63 -5.84 -6.60
N PRO A 35 1.12 -4.60 -6.52
CA PRO A 35 0.33 -4.01 -7.60
C PRO A 35 1.01 -4.17 -8.97
N GLY A 36 0.28 -4.72 -9.94
CA GLY A 36 0.76 -4.98 -11.29
C GLY A 36 1.40 -6.37 -11.52
N GLU A 37 1.65 -7.16 -10.47
CA GLU A 37 2.25 -8.49 -10.61
C GLU A 37 1.24 -9.61 -10.87
N SER A 38 -0.04 -9.37 -10.55
CA SER A 38 -1.13 -10.33 -10.78
C SER A 38 -2.17 -9.79 -11.76
N GLN A 39 -2.76 -10.69 -12.54
CA GLN A 39 -3.85 -10.42 -13.47
C GLN A 39 -5.20 -10.99 -12.97
N HIS A 40 -5.22 -11.63 -11.80
CA HIS A 40 -6.43 -12.18 -11.22
C HIS A 40 -7.34 -11.06 -10.72
N ARG A 41 -8.44 -10.80 -11.42
CA ARG A 41 -9.34 -9.71 -11.06
C ARG A 41 -10.33 -10.12 -9.98
N VAL A 42 -10.58 -9.20 -9.05
CA VAL A 42 -11.49 -9.42 -7.91
C VAL A 42 -12.50 -8.28 -7.80
N THR A 43 -13.70 -8.57 -7.31
CA THR A 43 -14.69 -7.53 -7.03
C THR A 43 -14.41 -6.91 -5.66
N PRO A 44 -14.25 -5.58 -5.55
CA PRO A 44 -14.06 -4.94 -4.27
C PRO A 44 -15.33 -5.04 -3.41
N VAL A 45 -15.16 -4.94 -2.09
CA VAL A 45 -16.23 -4.98 -1.10
C VAL A 45 -16.02 -3.84 -0.11
N ASP A 46 -17.10 -3.35 0.50
CA ASP A 46 -17.02 -2.23 1.41
C ASP A 46 -16.07 -2.52 2.59
N GLY A 47 -15.25 -1.52 2.91
CA GLY A 47 -14.23 -1.59 3.94
C GLY A 47 -12.91 -2.22 3.49
N CYS A 48 -12.80 -2.72 2.25
CA CYS A 48 -11.53 -3.22 1.76
C CYS A 48 -10.56 -2.08 1.44
N VAL A 49 -9.27 -2.32 1.69
CA VAL A 49 -8.20 -1.38 1.33
C VAL A 49 -7.93 -1.46 -0.16
N VAL A 50 -7.84 -0.30 -0.81
CA VAL A 50 -7.42 -0.18 -2.20
C VAL A 50 -6.15 0.65 -2.34
N CYS A 51 -5.41 0.42 -3.42
CA CYS A 51 -4.32 1.28 -3.83
C CYS A 51 -4.28 1.48 -5.35
N CYS A 52 -3.59 2.53 -5.78
CA CYS A 52 -3.14 2.72 -7.16
C CYS A 52 -1.66 3.13 -7.16
N GLY A 53 -0.99 2.93 -8.30
CA GLY A 53 0.45 3.11 -8.45
C GLY A 53 1.19 1.77 -8.57
N ILE A 54 2.40 1.81 -9.11
CA ILE A 54 3.21 0.62 -9.39
C ILE A 54 4.62 0.85 -8.81
N TYR A 55 5.18 -0.17 -8.15
CA TYR A 55 6.59 -0.27 -7.73
C TYR A 55 7.11 0.66 -6.62
N GLY A 56 6.28 1.13 -5.69
CA GLY A 56 6.72 1.72 -4.42
C GLY A 56 7.16 3.19 -4.46
N VAL A 57 6.88 3.93 -5.55
CA VAL A 57 7.38 5.31 -5.73
C VAL A 57 6.26 6.35 -5.64
N PHE A 58 5.05 6.04 -6.09
CA PHE A 58 3.92 6.99 -6.13
C PHE A 58 2.60 6.27 -5.85
N GLU A 59 2.53 5.56 -4.73
CA GLU A 59 1.31 4.86 -4.33
C GLU A 59 0.32 5.82 -3.69
N HIS A 60 -0.96 5.58 -3.97
CA HIS A 60 -2.05 6.18 -3.24
C HIS A 60 -2.94 5.08 -2.67
N THR A 61 -3.39 5.25 -1.43
CA THR A 61 -4.24 4.28 -0.72
C THR A 61 -5.54 4.91 -0.27
N GLY A 62 -6.59 4.11 -0.19
CA GLY A 62 -7.89 4.52 0.32
C GLY A 62 -8.73 3.32 0.74
N ILE A 63 -9.97 3.59 1.16
CA ILE A 63 -10.94 2.58 1.57
C ILE A 63 -12.08 2.54 0.58
N TRP A 64 -12.41 1.37 0.05
CA TRP A 64 -13.58 1.18 -0.81
C TRP A 64 -14.87 1.23 0.00
N CYS A 65 -15.86 1.98 -0.46
CA CYS A 65 -17.19 2.05 0.14
C CYS A 65 -18.20 2.57 -0.88
N ASP A 66 -19.28 1.82 -1.13
CA ASP A 66 -20.41 2.20 -2.00
C ASP A 66 -19.97 2.69 -3.39
N ASP A 67 -19.16 1.88 -4.07
CA ASP A 67 -18.55 2.17 -5.39
C ASP A 67 -17.67 3.44 -5.45
N HIS A 68 -17.30 3.98 -4.29
CA HIS A 68 -16.37 5.07 -4.12
C HIS A 68 -15.13 4.64 -3.34
N ILE A 69 -14.08 5.45 -3.43
CA ILE A 69 -12.88 5.34 -2.64
C ILE A 69 -12.82 6.55 -1.72
N ILE A 70 -12.79 6.30 -0.42
CA ILE A 70 -12.54 7.33 0.58
C ILE A 70 -11.03 7.49 0.71
N GLU A 71 -10.53 8.67 0.33
CA GLU A 71 -9.11 9.00 0.33
C GLU A 71 -8.82 10.27 1.15
N LEU A 72 -7.64 10.32 1.77
CA LEU A 72 -7.03 11.56 2.23
C LEU A 72 -6.25 12.17 1.05
N HIS A 73 -6.77 13.26 0.51
CA HIS A 73 -6.15 13.94 -0.62
C HIS A 73 -4.93 14.77 -0.19
N GLY A 74 -4.00 15.04 -1.12
CA GLY A 74 -2.77 15.78 -0.85
C GLY A 74 -2.96 17.25 -0.42
N ASN A 75 -4.18 17.78 -0.48
CA ASN A 75 -4.53 19.08 0.09
C ASN A 75 -5.13 18.98 1.51
N GLY A 76 -5.13 17.80 2.11
CA GLY A 76 -5.63 17.54 3.46
C GLY A 76 -7.12 17.22 3.58
N LEU A 77 -7.91 17.32 2.50
CA LEU A 77 -9.32 16.98 2.55
C LEU A 77 -9.53 15.47 2.45
N VAL A 78 -10.26 14.89 3.40
CA VAL A 78 -10.82 13.54 3.26
C VAL A 78 -12.09 13.60 2.41
N LYS A 79 -12.13 12.84 1.33
CA LYS A 79 -13.23 12.87 0.36
C LYS A 79 -13.54 11.48 -0.19
N ALA A 80 -14.77 11.26 -0.61
CA ALA A 80 -15.16 10.11 -1.41
C ALA A 80 -15.01 10.45 -2.90
N VAL A 81 -14.35 9.59 -3.68
CA VAL A 81 -14.14 9.76 -5.12
C VAL A 81 -14.44 8.48 -5.87
N GLY A 82 -15.02 8.58 -7.06
CA GLY A 82 -15.20 7.41 -7.92
C GLY A 82 -13.86 6.88 -8.48
N PRO A 83 -13.82 5.64 -9.00
CA PRO A 83 -12.61 4.99 -9.51
C PRO A 83 -11.81 5.82 -10.52
N THR A 84 -12.49 6.44 -11.49
CA THR A 84 -11.86 7.30 -12.49
C THR A 84 -11.14 8.49 -11.87
N ARG A 85 -11.72 9.08 -10.82
CA ARG A 85 -11.14 10.24 -10.14
C ARG A 85 -10.01 9.85 -9.21
N PHE A 86 -10.07 8.66 -8.60
CA PHE A 86 -8.99 8.08 -7.79
C PHE A 86 -7.70 7.86 -8.61
N LEU A 87 -7.82 7.50 -9.89
CA LEU A 87 -6.68 7.31 -10.81
C LEU A 87 -6.19 8.60 -11.47
N HIS A 88 -6.96 9.68 -11.43
CA HIS A 88 -6.65 10.92 -12.14
C HIS A 88 -5.36 11.57 -11.61
N GLN A 89 -4.40 11.88 -12.49
CA GLN A 89 -3.07 12.42 -12.14
C GLN A 89 -2.26 11.51 -11.20
N ARG A 90 -2.37 10.19 -11.40
CA ARG A 90 -1.55 9.16 -10.74
C ARG A 90 -0.76 8.37 -11.78
N SER A 91 0.31 7.71 -11.34
CA SER A 91 1.19 6.91 -12.21
C SER A 91 0.59 5.57 -12.64
N GLY A 92 -0.40 5.05 -11.89
CA GLY A 92 -1.07 3.78 -12.19
C GLY A 92 -2.34 3.95 -13.03
N SER A 93 -2.64 2.94 -13.85
CA SER A 93 -3.87 2.86 -14.66
C SER A 93 -4.93 1.92 -14.08
N GLU A 94 -4.62 1.22 -12.99
CA GLU A 94 -5.50 0.26 -12.34
C GLU A 94 -5.57 0.51 -10.83
N ILE A 95 -6.68 0.07 -10.25
CA ILE A 95 -6.88 0.02 -8.80
C ILE A 95 -6.69 -1.43 -8.37
N TYR A 96 -6.00 -1.63 -7.26
CA TYR A 96 -5.75 -2.93 -6.67
C TYR A 96 -6.36 -2.98 -5.28
N VAL A 97 -6.88 -4.13 -4.88
CA VAL A 97 -7.37 -4.40 -3.53
C VAL A 97 -6.45 -5.37 -2.81
N ALA A 98 -6.28 -5.20 -1.51
CA ALA A 98 -5.55 -6.14 -0.66
C ALA A 98 -6.41 -7.39 -0.40
N CYS A 99 -5.90 -8.56 -0.75
CA CYS A 99 -6.56 -9.85 -0.61
C CYS A 99 -5.78 -10.83 0.27
N ASP A 100 -6.50 -11.83 0.78
CA ASP A 100 -5.95 -13.03 1.43
C ASP A 100 -5.39 -14.04 0.42
N ASP A 101 -5.07 -15.23 0.93
CA ASP A 101 -4.50 -16.30 0.13
C ASP A 101 -5.50 -16.99 -0.82
N ASN A 102 -6.79 -16.72 -0.68
CA ASN A 102 -7.88 -17.23 -1.52
C ASN A 102 -8.42 -16.15 -2.47
N TYR A 103 -7.70 -15.03 -2.64
CA TYR A 103 -8.11 -13.87 -3.43
C TYR A 103 -9.37 -13.17 -2.91
N MET A 104 -9.71 -13.36 -1.65
CA MET A 104 -10.81 -12.65 -1.00
C MET A 104 -10.31 -11.30 -0.47
N PRO A 105 -11.00 -10.17 -0.77
CA PRO A 105 -10.64 -8.88 -0.21
C PRO A 105 -10.59 -8.88 1.33
N LEU A 106 -9.55 -8.28 1.88
CA LEU A 106 -9.37 -8.12 3.32
C LEU A 106 -10.22 -6.97 3.84
N VAL A 107 -11.09 -7.26 4.81
CA VAL A 107 -11.96 -6.28 5.46
C VAL A 107 -11.82 -6.40 6.98
N ALA A 108 -11.54 -5.27 7.63
CA ALA A 108 -11.59 -5.19 9.09
C ALA A 108 -12.97 -4.71 9.55
N PRO A 109 -13.46 -5.15 10.73
CA PRO A 109 -14.73 -4.67 11.27
C PRO A 109 -14.79 -3.14 11.37
N GLU A 110 -15.90 -2.56 10.92
CA GLU A 110 -16.20 -1.12 10.93
C GLU A 110 -15.19 -0.23 10.16
N CYS A 111 -14.36 -0.81 9.28
CA CYS A 111 -13.36 -0.06 8.50
C CYS A 111 -13.99 1.03 7.63
N ASP A 112 -15.04 0.64 6.90
CA ASP A 112 -15.91 1.50 6.11
C ASP A 112 -16.54 2.61 6.96
N THR A 113 -17.14 2.26 8.10
CA THR A 113 -17.79 3.22 9.01
C THR A 113 -16.80 4.25 9.52
N ARG A 114 -15.59 3.81 9.93
CA ARG A 114 -14.52 4.72 10.35
C ARG A 114 -14.07 5.65 9.22
N ALA A 115 -13.95 5.13 7.99
CA ALA A 115 -13.57 5.94 6.84
C ALA A 115 -14.67 6.97 6.49
N VAL A 116 -15.94 6.54 6.43
CA VAL A 116 -17.10 7.40 6.13
C VAL A 116 -17.22 8.55 7.14
N ASN A 117 -17.05 8.27 8.43
CA ASN A 117 -17.11 9.29 9.48
C ASN A 117 -16.02 10.37 9.37
N GLN A 118 -14.99 10.16 8.55
CA GLN A 118 -13.93 11.14 8.30
C GLN A 118 -14.20 11.98 7.04
N VAL A 119 -15.20 11.64 6.22
CA VAL A 119 -15.50 12.41 5.00
C VAL A 119 -15.83 13.86 5.36
N PHE A 120 -15.30 14.80 4.56
CA PHE A 120 -15.35 16.25 4.77
C PHE A 120 -14.51 16.78 5.94
N GLN A 121 -13.77 15.92 6.64
CA GLN A 121 -12.77 16.39 7.61
C GLN A 121 -11.51 16.88 6.90
N TYR A 122 -10.90 17.91 7.49
CA TYR A 122 -9.59 18.39 7.09
C TYR A 122 -8.53 17.82 8.04
N ILE A 123 -7.54 17.15 7.46
CA ILE A 123 -6.36 16.63 8.14
C ILE A 123 -5.16 17.28 7.47
N GLU A 124 -4.32 17.98 8.22
CA GLU A 124 -3.11 18.60 7.65
C GLU A 124 -2.23 17.53 7.00
N TYR A 125 -2.16 17.56 5.66
CA TYR A 125 -1.45 16.53 4.90
C TYR A 125 0.04 16.74 5.00
N ASP A 126 0.74 15.67 5.37
CA ASP A 126 2.19 15.62 5.38
C ASP A 126 2.63 14.24 4.85
N PRO A 127 3.49 14.17 3.82
CA PRO A 127 3.90 12.90 3.22
C PRO A 127 4.49 11.89 4.20
N ILE A 128 5.07 12.36 5.32
CA ILE A 128 5.76 11.51 6.29
C ILE A 128 4.81 11.14 7.44
N SER A 129 4.08 12.12 7.97
CA SER A 129 3.32 11.98 9.20
C SER A 129 1.82 11.81 8.97
N ASN A 130 1.20 12.53 8.05
CA ASN A 130 -0.25 12.52 7.81
C ASN A 130 -0.56 12.29 6.33
N ASN A 131 -0.23 11.08 5.87
CA ASN A 131 -0.40 10.66 4.49
C ASN A 131 -1.58 9.69 4.31
N CYS A 132 -1.84 9.32 3.06
CA CYS A 132 -2.92 8.40 2.71
C CYS A 132 -2.78 6.99 3.33
N HIS A 133 -1.56 6.51 3.57
CA HIS A 133 -1.29 5.20 4.16
C HIS A 133 -1.68 5.17 5.64
N ARG A 134 -1.27 6.19 6.41
CA ARG A 134 -1.70 6.35 7.81
C ARG A 134 -3.21 6.46 7.93
N PHE A 135 -3.84 7.26 7.07
CA PHE A 135 -5.30 7.40 7.03
C PHE A 135 -6.00 6.05 6.80
N SER A 136 -5.58 5.32 5.76
CA SER A 136 -6.15 4.01 5.42
C SER A 136 -5.90 3.00 6.53
N LEU A 137 -4.70 3.01 7.11
CA LEU A 137 -4.34 2.11 8.20
C LEU A 137 -5.17 2.37 9.45
N ARG A 138 -5.33 3.63 9.86
CA ARG A 138 -6.19 4.02 10.97
C ARG A 138 -7.64 3.60 10.74
N SER A 139 -8.10 3.67 9.49
CA SER A 139 -9.44 3.18 9.12
C SER A 139 -9.54 1.67 9.27
N VAL A 140 -8.50 0.91 8.91
CA VAL A 140 -8.47 -0.55 9.12
C VAL A 140 -8.37 -0.94 10.58
N THR A 141 -7.41 -0.38 11.33
CA THR A 141 -7.08 -0.85 12.68
C THR A 141 -7.90 -0.21 13.79
N GLY A 142 -8.52 0.94 13.51
CA GLY A 142 -9.16 1.79 14.52
C GLY A 142 -8.17 2.54 15.44
N VAL A 143 -6.87 2.40 15.19
CA VAL A 143 -5.80 2.99 16.01
C VAL A 143 -4.99 3.96 15.17
N ASP A 144 -4.76 5.15 15.71
CA ASP A 144 -3.85 6.10 15.09
C ASP A 144 -2.39 5.70 15.36
N GLN A 145 -1.68 5.38 14.29
CA GLN A 145 -0.29 4.94 14.35
C GLN A 145 0.45 5.48 13.13
N GLU A 146 1.73 5.82 13.30
CA GLU A 146 2.57 6.30 12.20
C GLU A 146 2.56 5.31 11.03
N CYS A 147 2.71 5.79 9.80
CA CYS A 147 2.86 4.94 8.62
C CYS A 147 3.41 5.80 7.49
N VAL A 148 4.71 5.70 7.22
CA VAL A 148 5.43 6.64 6.33
C VAL A 148 5.39 6.18 4.88
N SER A 149 5.37 4.86 4.65
CA SER A 149 5.57 4.29 3.31
C SER A 149 4.61 3.15 3.01
N PHE A 150 4.46 2.83 1.72
CA PHE A 150 3.70 1.67 1.28
C PHE A 150 4.30 0.35 1.78
N TYR A 151 5.63 0.26 1.91
CA TYR A 151 6.28 -0.92 2.50
C TYR A 151 5.85 -1.11 3.96
N GLU A 152 5.93 -0.05 4.77
CA GLU A 152 5.51 -0.09 6.17
C GLU A 152 4.01 -0.36 6.32
N PHE A 153 3.21 0.19 5.41
CA PHE A 153 1.77 -0.05 5.33
C PHE A 153 1.47 -1.55 5.15
N ASN A 154 2.14 -2.21 4.21
CA ASN A 154 1.96 -3.65 3.97
C ASN A 154 2.41 -4.50 5.18
N GLN A 155 3.51 -4.14 5.85
CA GLN A 155 3.94 -4.79 7.10
C GLN A 155 2.87 -4.68 8.19
N LYS A 156 2.24 -3.51 8.33
CA LYS A 156 1.20 -3.26 9.33
C LYS A 156 -0.12 -3.95 8.98
N LEU A 157 -0.52 -3.95 7.72
CA LEU A 157 -1.69 -4.73 7.25
C LEU A 157 -1.49 -6.23 7.47
N SER A 158 -0.34 -6.77 7.04
CA SER A 158 -0.02 -8.19 7.21
C SER A 158 -0.06 -8.59 8.68
N LYS A 159 0.52 -7.78 9.57
CA LYS A 159 0.46 -8.01 11.02
C LYS A 159 -0.97 -7.95 11.56
N HIS A 160 -1.79 -7.00 11.09
CA HIS A 160 -3.18 -6.85 11.53
C HIS A 160 -4.03 -8.07 11.13
N PHE A 161 -3.95 -8.49 9.86
CA PHE A 161 -4.71 -9.61 9.32
C PHE A 161 -4.06 -10.98 9.57
N LYS A 162 -2.84 -11.01 10.12
CA LYS A 162 -2.05 -12.22 10.43
C LYS A 162 -1.78 -13.11 9.22
N GLN A 163 -1.54 -12.50 8.06
CA GLN A 163 -1.28 -13.19 6.80
C GLN A 163 -0.51 -12.31 5.82
N ASN A 164 0.02 -12.91 4.76
CA ASN A 164 0.62 -12.15 3.67
C ASN A 164 -0.46 -11.42 2.85
N ILE A 165 -0.07 -10.33 2.20
CA ILE A 165 -0.95 -9.49 1.39
C ILE A 165 -0.78 -9.84 -0.09
N ARG A 166 -1.88 -9.95 -0.82
CA ARG A 166 -1.91 -10.05 -2.29
C ARG A 166 -2.66 -8.87 -2.87
N TRP A 167 -1.99 -8.02 -3.63
CA TRP A 167 -2.65 -6.95 -4.34
C TRP A 167 -3.22 -7.46 -5.66
N GLN A 168 -4.53 -7.38 -5.82
CA GLN A 168 -5.25 -7.89 -6.99
C GLN A 168 -5.97 -6.77 -7.73
N PRO A 169 -5.88 -6.70 -9.07
CA PRO A 169 -6.59 -5.68 -9.83
C PRO A 169 -8.11 -5.82 -9.62
N ILE A 170 -8.82 -4.70 -9.53
CA ILE A 170 -10.27 -4.76 -9.37
C ILE A 170 -10.98 -5.10 -10.70
N GLN A 171 -12.14 -5.71 -10.58
CA GLN A 171 -13.18 -5.78 -11.60
C GLN A 171 -14.35 -4.91 -11.15
N LEU A 172 -14.62 -3.82 -11.88
CA LEU A 172 -15.84 -3.05 -11.69
C LEU A 172 -17.04 -3.88 -12.20
N ARG A 173 -18.16 -3.82 -11.47
CA ARG A 173 -19.43 -4.44 -11.85
C ARG A 173 -20.13 -3.64 -12.94
#